data_AF-A0A9W6JD55-F1
#
_entry.id   AF-A0A9W6JD55-F1
#
_cell.length_a   1.000
_cell.length_b   1.000
_cell.length_c   1.000
_cell.angle_alpha   90.00
_cell.angle_beta   90.00
_cell.angle_gamma   90.00
#
_symmetry.space_group_name_H-M   'P 1'
#
loop_
_entity.id
_entity.type
_entity.pdbx_description
1 polymer ?
#
loop_
_entity_poly.entity_id
_entity_poly.type
_entity_poly.pdbx_seq_one_letter_code
_entity_poly.pdbx_strand_id
1 'polypeptide(L)'
;MAAELVSPDELKSGWLDGRTVTTTGPRGGTSTLVFGADGKVTRSGGRAGSATGGAWRVDEDGFCMTLGSARRESCYLAIRTADGALKVVRRQASAFTWRR
;
A
#
# COMPACT_ATOMS: atom_id res chain seq x y z
N MET A 1 4.75 7.99 -21.94
CA MET A 1 3.39 7.68 -21.46
C MET A 1 3.39 7.96 -19.97
N ALA A 2 2.53 8.88 -19.50
CA ALA A 2 2.71 9.56 -18.21
C ALA A 2 2.36 8.65 -17.03
N ALA A 3 3.34 8.46 -16.15
CA ALA A 3 3.15 7.92 -14.81
C ALA A 3 2.71 9.09 -13.92
N GLU A 4 1.46 9.05 -13.44
CA GLU A 4 0.90 10.16 -12.68
C GLU A 4 1.04 9.88 -11.18
N LEU A 5 1.62 10.84 -10.44
CA LEU A 5 1.69 10.75 -8.98
C LEU A 5 0.29 10.94 -8.41
N VAL A 6 -0.14 9.97 -7.60
CA VAL A 6 -1.43 10.04 -6.92
C VAL A 6 -1.27 10.86 -5.65
N SER A 7 -2.09 11.90 -5.53
CA SER A 7 -2.09 12.76 -4.34
C SER A 7 -2.53 11.98 -3.09
N PRO A 8 -2.12 12.41 -1.89
CA PRO A 8 -2.51 11.74 -0.64
C PRO A 8 -4.03 11.69 -0.43
N ASP A 9 -4.76 12.73 -0.84
CA ASP A 9 -6.23 12.80 -0.73
C ASP A 9 -6.94 11.82 -1.67
N GLU A 10 -6.44 11.68 -2.90
CA GLU A 10 -6.94 10.68 -3.85
C GLU A 10 -6.61 9.26 -3.37
N LEU A 11 -5.42 9.07 -2.78
CA LEU A 11 -5.05 7.79 -2.19
C LEU A 11 -5.98 7.42 -1.02
N LYS A 12 -6.26 8.38 -0.13
CA LYS A 12 -7.18 8.19 1.00
C LYS A 12 -8.58 7.80 0.57
N SER A 13 -9.15 8.57 -0.36
CA SER A 13 -10.52 8.37 -0.82
C SER A 13 -10.69 7.16 -1.75
N GLY A 14 -9.66 6.84 -2.53
CA GLY A 14 -9.72 5.81 -3.56
C GLY A 14 -9.11 4.46 -3.18
N TRP A 15 -8.13 4.43 -2.28
CA TRP A 15 -7.34 3.23 -1.98
C TRP A 15 -7.24 2.89 -0.49
N LEU A 16 -7.25 3.89 0.40
CA LEU A 16 -7.17 3.73 1.87
C LEU A 16 -8.55 3.92 2.54
N ASP A 17 -9.58 3.35 1.92
CA ASP A 17 -11.02 3.54 2.22
C ASP A 17 -11.64 2.37 3.01
N GLY A 18 -10.84 1.49 3.59
CA GLY A 18 -11.30 0.27 4.25
C GLY A 18 -11.63 -0.89 3.31
N ARG A 19 -11.53 -0.71 1.98
CA ARG A 19 -11.72 -1.81 1.04
C ARG A 19 -10.43 -2.63 0.88
N THR A 20 -10.62 -3.87 0.47
CA THR A 20 -9.52 -4.79 0.19
C THR A 20 -8.74 -4.34 -1.04
N VAL A 21 -7.42 -4.25 -0.89
CA VAL A 21 -6.47 -3.96 -1.96
C VAL A 21 -5.57 -5.18 -2.16
N THR A 22 -5.50 -5.69 -3.37
CA THR A 22 -4.55 -6.75 -3.72
C THR A 22 -3.21 -6.12 -4.03
N THR A 23 -2.18 -6.44 -3.24
CA THR A 23 -0.80 -6.02 -3.46
C THR A 23 0.04 -7.17 -4.01
N THR A 24 0.80 -6.88 -5.07
CA THR A 24 1.75 -7.80 -5.67
C THR A 24 3.16 -7.26 -5.46
N GLY A 25 3.99 -8.04 -4.78
CA GLY A 25 5.39 -7.70 -4.53
C GLY A 25 6.28 -7.88 -5.76
N PRO A 26 7.52 -7.36 -5.73
CA PRO A 26 8.46 -7.42 -6.84
C PRO A 26 8.88 -8.86 -7.22
N ARG A 27 8.70 -9.83 -6.32
CA ARG A 27 8.94 -11.26 -6.56
C ARG A 27 7.68 -12.03 -6.99
N GLY A 28 6.60 -11.33 -7.35
CA GLY A 28 5.33 -11.93 -7.78
C GLY A 28 4.41 -12.42 -6.67
N GLY A 29 4.84 -12.37 -5.40
CA GLY A 29 4.00 -12.75 -4.26
C GLY A 29 2.81 -11.80 -4.08
N THR A 30 1.60 -12.33 -4.01
CA THR A 30 0.37 -11.58 -3.81
C THR A 30 -0.07 -11.63 -2.34
N SER A 31 -0.66 -10.54 -1.86
CA SER A 31 -1.27 -10.43 -0.54
C SER A 31 -2.39 -9.40 -0.62
N THR A 32 -3.27 -9.38 0.37
CA THR A 32 -4.34 -8.40 0.49
C THR A 32 -4.08 -7.46 1.64
N LEU A 33 -4.40 -6.18 1.45
CA LEU A 33 -4.27 -5.11 2.42
C LEU A 33 -5.64 -4.47 2.65
N VAL A 34 -5.96 -4.16 3.89
CA VAL A 34 -7.16 -3.42 4.28
C VAL A 34 -6.72 -2.27 5.17
N PHE A 35 -7.00 -1.05 4.74
CA PHE A 35 -6.63 0.18 5.44
C PHE A 35 -7.86 0.76 6.14
N GLY A 36 -7.98 0.54 7.44
CA GLY A 36 -9.06 1.09 8.24
C GLY A 36 -8.91 2.59 8.43
N ALA A 37 -10.05 3.30 8.49
CA ALA A 37 -10.09 4.75 8.76
C ALA A 37 -9.56 5.12 10.15
N ASP A 38 -9.37 4.13 11.03
CA ASP A 38 -8.73 4.26 12.35
C ASP A 38 -7.20 4.34 12.28
N GLY A 39 -6.63 4.39 11.07
CA GLY A 39 -5.18 4.40 10.86
C GLY A 39 -4.54 3.02 11.05
N LYS A 40 -5.32 1.93 11.08
CA LYS A 40 -4.78 0.57 11.13
C LYS A 40 -4.78 -0.08 9.76
N VAL A 41 -3.75 -0.87 9.49
CA VAL A 41 -3.64 -1.66 8.27
C VAL A 41 -3.61 -3.13 8.65
N THR A 42 -4.41 -3.94 7.97
CA THR A 42 -4.37 -5.39 8.09
C THR A 42 -3.87 -5.97 6.78
N ARG A 43 -2.80 -6.75 6.85
CA ARG A 43 -2.34 -7.56 5.72
C ARG A 43 -2.77 -8.99 5.91
N SER A 44 -3.40 -9.58 4.89
CA SER A 44 -3.75 -10.99 4.81
C SER A 44 -3.18 -11.62 3.54
N GLY A 45 -3.12 -12.95 3.47
CA GLY A 45 -2.51 -13.65 2.32
C GLY A 45 -0.98 -13.70 2.36
N GLY A 46 -0.37 -14.28 1.31
CA GLY A 46 1.04 -14.67 1.29
C GLY A 46 1.25 -16.09 1.84
N ARG A 47 2.13 -16.26 2.84
CA ARG A 47 2.36 -17.55 3.52
C ARG A 47 1.33 -17.73 4.65
N ALA A 48 0.82 -18.94 4.89
CA ALA A 48 -0.09 -19.21 6.02
C ALA A 48 0.50 -18.67 7.34
N GLY A 49 -0.29 -17.92 8.11
CA GLY A 49 0.17 -17.22 9.33
C GLY A 49 0.78 -15.82 9.12
N SER A 50 0.85 -15.32 7.88
CA SER A 50 1.36 -13.97 7.58
C SER A 50 0.34 -12.85 7.81
N ALA A 51 -0.82 -13.16 8.40
CA ALA A 51 -1.79 -12.16 8.78
C ALA A 51 -1.13 -11.20 9.78
N THR A 52 -0.93 -9.96 9.34
CA THR A 52 -0.11 -9.01 10.07
C THR A 52 -0.88 -7.70 10.20
N GLY A 53 -1.24 -7.35 11.43
CA GLY A 53 -1.79 -6.03 11.76
C GLY A 53 -0.69 -4.97 11.82
N GLY A 54 -1.07 -3.73 11.65
CA GLY A 54 -0.14 -2.61 11.54
C GLY A 54 -0.84 -1.26 11.64
N ALA A 55 -0.07 -0.19 11.47
CA ALA A 55 -0.55 1.19 11.43
C ALA A 55 -0.19 1.85 10.10
N TRP A 56 -0.98 2.81 9.66
CA TRP A 56 -0.71 3.62 8.48
C TRP A 56 -1.08 5.08 8.73
N ARG A 57 -0.43 5.97 7.99
CA ARG A 57 -0.73 7.39 7.91
C ARG A 57 -0.42 7.91 6.51
N VAL A 58 -1.08 8.98 6.10
CA VAL A 58 -0.62 9.73 4.91
C VAL A 58 0.38 10.81 5.31
N ASP A 59 1.15 11.23 4.33
CA ASP A 59 2.05 12.37 4.39
C ASP A 59 1.82 13.24 3.13
N GLU A 60 2.44 14.42 3.04
CA GLU A 60 2.24 15.39 1.95
C GLU A 60 2.51 14.81 0.55
N ASP A 61 3.41 13.85 0.45
CA ASP A 61 3.80 13.21 -0.81
C ASP A 61 3.13 11.85 -1.07
N GLY A 62 2.50 11.23 -0.06
CA GLY A 62 2.04 9.84 -0.17
C GLY A 62 1.59 9.25 1.15
N PHE A 63 2.16 8.11 1.54
CA PHE A 63 1.77 7.45 2.78
C PHE A 63 2.86 6.60 3.39
N CYS A 64 2.77 6.38 4.69
CA CYS A 64 3.67 5.53 5.44
C CYS A 64 2.89 4.47 6.21
N MET A 65 3.44 3.26 6.32
CA MET A 65 2.84 2.18 7.08
C MET A 65 3.89 1.34 7.81
N THR A 66 3.46 0.75 8.91
CA THR A 66 4.21 -0.22 9.72
C THR A 66 3.40 -1.51 9.78
N LEU A 67 3.99 -2.63 9.36
CA LEU A 67 3.34 -3.94 9.39
C LEU A 67 4.01 -4.84 10.44
N GLY A 68 3.22 -5.37 11.36
CA GLY A 68 3.62 -6.39 12.31
C GLY A 68 4.63 -5.89 13.33
N SER A 69 5.66 -6.70 13.56
CA SER A 69 6.78 -6.34 14.44
C SER A 69 7.83 -5.45 13.76
N ALA A 70 7.51 -4.84 12.61
CA ALA A 70 8.43 -3.92 11.96
C ALA A 70 8.77 -2.75 12.89
N ARG A 71 10.05 -2.65 13.28
CA ARG A 71 10.58 -1.55 14.11
C ARG A 71 10.64 -0.20 13.37
N ARG A 72 10.56 -0.20 12.04
CA ARG A 72 10.65 1.00 11.21
C ARG A 72 9.43 1.12 10.33
N GLU A 73 8.85 2.30 10.33
CA GLU A 73 7.84 2.70 9.38
C GLU A 73 8.43 2.68 7.96
N SER A 74 7.65 2.24 7.00
CA SER A 74 7.99 2.26 5.58
C SER A 74 7.14 3.31 4.88
N CYS A 75 7.78 4.26 4.21
CA CYS A 75 7.10 5.28 3.43
C CYS A 75 7.08 4.94 1.95
N TYR A 76 5.95 5.23 1.32
CA TYR A 76 5.59 4.83 -0.02
C TYR A 76 4.99 6.01 -0.79
N LEU A 77 5.25 6.00 -2.10
CA LEU A 77 4.66 6.89 -3.09
C LEU A 77 3.76 6.07 -4.00
N ALA A 78 2.65 6.64 -4.41
CA ALA A 78 1.70 5.98 -5.29
C ALA A 78 1.72 6.61 -6.68
N ILE A 79 1.82 5.75 -7.70
CA ILE A 79 1.90 6.16 -9.09
C ILE A 79 0.82 5.42 -9.86
N ARG A 80 -0.11 6.16 -10.45
CA ARG A 80 -1.14 5.60 -11.31
C ARG A 80 -0.51 5.15 -12.62
N THR A 81 -0.78 3.90 -12.99
CA THR A 81 -0.36 3.33 -14.27
C THR A 81 -1.49 3.45 -15.28
N ALA A 82 -1.16 3.43 -16.58
CA ALA A 82 -2.14 3.50 -17.67
C ALA A 82 -3.17 2.36 -17.62
N ASP A 83 -2.80 1.21 -17.04
CA ASP A 83 -3.65 0.03 -16.92
C ASP A 83 -4.65 0.10 -15.75
N GLY A 84 -4.74 1.27 -15.09
CA GLY A 84 -5.60 1.47 -13.91
C GLY A 84 -5.05 0.87 -12.61
N ALA A 85 -3.93 0.15 -12.66
CA ALA A 85 -3.23 -0.33 -11.48
C ALA A 85 -2.44 0.81 -10.80
N LEU A 86 -2.18 0.66 -9.51
CA LEU A 86 -1.42 1.63 -8.73
C LEU A 86 -0.05 1.04 -8.38
N LYS A 87 1.02 1.67 -8.85
CA LYS A 87 2.39 1.30 -8.53
C LYS A 87 2.82 2.02 -7.25
N VAL A 88 2.95 1.27 -6.18
CA VAL A 88 3.30 1.75 -4.86
C VAL A 88 4.80 1.55 -4.62
N VAL A 89 5.56 2.63 -4.70
CA VAL A 89 7.02 2.63 -4.61
C VAL A 89 7.45 2.96 -3.19
N ARG A 90 8.07 2.01 -2.51
CA ARG A 90 8.75 2.26 -1.23
C ARG A 90 9.97 3.13 -1.50
N ARG A 91 10.07 4.27 -0.81
CA ARG A 91 11.14 5.29 -1.04
C ARG A 91 12.57 4.75 -0.95
N GLN A 92 12.76 3.58 -0.33
CA GLN A 92 14.09 3.03 -0.04
C GLN A 92 14.46 1.75 -0.81
N ALA A 93 13.58 1.11 -1.60
CA ALA A 93 13.98 -0.16 -2.23
C ALA A 93 13.07 -0.77 -3.32
N SER A 94 11.75 -0.74 -3.17
CA SER A 94 10.90 -1.73 -3.86
C SER A 94 9.56 -1.16 -4.26
N ALA A 95 9.14 -1.47 -5.49
CA ALA A 95 7.81 -1.17 -5.99
C ALA A 95 6.89 -2.38 -5.81
N PHE A 96 5.66 -2.09 -5.43
CA PHE A 96 4.55 -3.01 -5.32
C PHE A 96 3.48 -2.59 -6.32
N THR A 97 2.73 -3.55 -6.84
CA THR A 97 1.60 -3.26 -7.73
C THR A 97 0.31 -3.52 -6.98
N TRP A 98 -0.51 -2.50 -6.81
CA TRP A 98 -1.82 -2.59 -6.20
C TRP A 98 -2.89 -2.69 -7.28
N ARG A 99 -3.85 -3.58 -7.04
CA ARG A 99 -5.03 -3.81 -7.86
C ARG A 99 -6.25 -3.95 -6.97
N ARG A 100 -7.39 -3.59 -7.52
CA ARG A 100 -8.72 -3.86 -7.00
C ARG A 100 -9.42 -4.84 -7.93
#